data_AF-A0A9X0EZS9-F1
#
_entry.id   AF-A0A9X0EZS9-F1
#
_cell.length_a   1.000
_cell.length_b   1.000
_cell.length_c   1.000
_cell.angle_alpha   90.00
_cell.angle_beta   90.00
_cell.angle_gamma   90.00
#
_symmetry.space_group_name_H-M   'P 1'
#
loop_
_entity.id
_entity.type
_entity.pdbx_description
1 polymer ?
#
loop_
_entity_poly.entity_id
_entity_poly.type
_entity_poly.pdbx_seq_one_letter_code
_entity_poly.pdbx_strand_id
1 'polypeptide(L)'
;MEIEPMFATLLMEQEIIEEKLVQGINGFEWLVLQVVVDQERKESLETWERLQILAAKKKVNSLTLFSDAIRMDAETFYNIYELNWWMAFKEALTYFSLMRLRNYNTYLDVIKSIFSNELALERKG
;
A
#
# COMPACT_ATOMS: atom_id res chain seq x y z
N MET A 1 -17.84 13.67 23.90
CA MET A 1 -18.16 12.75 22.80
C MET A 1 -17.28 11.55 23.00
N GLU A 2 -17.83 10.47 23.55
CA GLU A 2 -17.06 9.22 23.73
C GLU A 2 -16.81 8.64 22.36
N ILE A 3 -15.55 8.56 21.96
CA ILE A 3 -15.16 7.92 20.71
C ILE A 3 -15.29 6.41 20.96
N GLU A 4 -16.13 5.73 20.18
CA GLU A 4 -16.25 4.27 20.26
C GLU A 4 -14.87 3.63 20.07
N PRO A 5 -14.49 2.62 20.88
CA PRO A 5 -13.16 2.01 20.85
C PRO A 5 -12.71 1.56 19.45
N MET A 6 -13.65 1.11 18.62
CA MET A 6 -13.38 0.71 17.23
C MET A 6 -12.89 1.88 16.37
N PHE A 7 -13.50 3.05 16.49
CA PHE A 7 -13.11 4.24 15.73
C PHE A 7 -11.74 4.78 16.20
N ALA A 8 -11.48 4.72 17.50
CA ALA A 8 -10.18 5.08 18.06
C ALA A 8 -9.05 4.17 17.52
N THR A 9 -9.28 2.87 17.42
CA THR A 9 -8.31 1.93 16.83
C THR A 9 -8.05 2.22 15.36
N LEU A 10 -9.09 2.52 14.58
CA LEU A 10 -8.93 2.84 13.15
C LEU A 10 -8.12 4.12 12.93
N LEU A 11 -8.37 5.16 13.73
CA LEU A 11 -7.57 6.39 13.67
C LEU A 11 -6.12 6.14 14.05
N MET A 12 -5.87 5.35 15.09
CA MET A 12 -4.51 5.00 15.51
C MET A 12 -3.77 4.19 14.44
N GLU A 13 -4.44 3.23 13.78
CA GLU A 13 -3.86 2.50 12.64
C GLU A 13 -3.45 3.45 11.50
N GLN A 14 -4.30 4.42 11.20
CA GLN A 14 -4.04 5.41 10.16
C GLN A 14 -2.86 6.31 10.52
N GLU A 15 -2.81 6.84 11.74
CA GLU A 15 -1.69 7.66 12.23
C GLU A 15 -0.36 6.90 12.17
N ILE A 16 -0.36 5.62 12.57
CA ILE A 16 0.83 4.76 12.47
C ILE A 16 1.26 4.58 11.01
N ILE A 17 0.32 4.32 10.10
CA ILE A 17 0.63 4.13 8.68
C ILE A 17 1.24 5.40 8.08
N GLU A 18 0.63 6.55 8.34
CA GLU A 18 1.12 7.85 7.87
C GLU A 18 2.52 8.15 8.43
N GLU A 19 2.73 7.94 9.73
CA GLU A 19 4.05 8.13 10.38
C GLU A 19 5.13 7.23 9.76
N LYS A 20 4.80 5.98 9.44
CA LYS A 20 5.75 5.04 8.84
C LYS A 20 6.02 5.35 7.38
N LEU A 21 5.03 5.79 6.60
CA LEU A 21 5.26 6.15 5.20
C LEU A 21 6.25 7.32 5.05
N VAL A 22 6.24 8.28 5.97
CA VAL A 22 7.22 9.39 5.99
C VAL A 22 8.67 8.91 6.18
N GLN A 23 8.87 7.71 6.74
CA GLN A 23 10.20 7.11 6.92
C GLN A 23 10.70 6.39 5.65
N GLY A 24 9.98 6.53 4.53
CA GLY A 24 10.32 5.99 3.22
C GLY A 24 10.40 4.48 3.23
N ILE A 25 11.41 3.94 2.52
CA ILE A 25 11.61 2.49 2.35
C ILE A 25 11.64 1.72 3.68
N ASN A 26 12.26 2.28 4.72
CA ASN A 26 12.42 1.61 6.01
C ASN A 26 11.09 1.51 6.75
N GLY A 27 10.28 2.57 6.72
CA GLY A 27 8.96 2.54 7.35
C GLY A 27 7.98 1.66 6.59
N PHE A 28 8.04 1.66 5.26
CA PHE A 28 7.26 0.72 4.46
C PHE A 28 7.65 -0.74 4.72
N GLU A 29 8.96 -1.06 4.79
CA GLU A 29 9.42 -2.40 5.15
C GLU A 29 8.91 -2.81 6.54
N TRP A 30 8.93 -1.89 7.51
CA TRP A 30 8.36 -2.12 8.84
C TRP A 30 6.87 -2.48 8.78
N LEU A 31 6.06 -1.77 7.99
CA LEU A 31 4.63 -2.05 7.81
C LEU A 31 4.40 -3.43 7.19
N VAL A 32 5.18 -3.78 6.17
CA VAL A 32 5.14 -5.12 5.54
C VAL A 32 5.48 -6.23 6.54
N LEU A 33 6.37 -5.98 7.51
CA LEU A 33 6.69 -6.95 8.56
C LEU A 33 5.56 -7.15 9.58
N GLN A 34 4.65 -6.19 9.74
CA GLN A 34 3.52 -6.32 10.66
C GLN A 34 2.37 -7.17 10.08
N VAL A 35 2.38 -7.46 8.78
CA VAL A 35 1.31 -8.23 8.15
C VAL A 35 1.48 -9.72 8.41
N VAL A 36 0.51 -10.29 9.12
CA VAL A 36 0.32 -11.73 9.21
C VAL A 36 -0.49 -12.19 8.01
N VAL A 37 0.13 -12.95 7.09
CA VAL A 37 -0.54 -13.43 5.87
C VAL A 37 -1.26 -14.76 6.15
N ASP A 38 -2.49 -14.67 6.65
CA ASP A 38 -3.41 -15.79 6.82
C ASP A 38 -4.24 -16.07 5.54
N GLN A 39 -5.17 -17.01 5.64
CA GLN A 39 -6.03 -17.40 4.51
C GLN A 39 -7.02 -16.29 4.14
N GLU A 40 -7.59 -15.60 5.13
CA GLU A 40 -8.54 -14.51 4.92
C GLU A 40 -7.90 -13.37 4.12
N ARG A 41 -6.67 -12.96 4.46
CA ARG A 41 -5.96 -11.92 3.71
C ARG A 41 -5.63 -12.32 2.29
N LYS A 42 -5.30 -13.59 2.03
CA LYS A 42 -5.07 -14.08 0.66
C LYS A 42 -6.34 -14.00 -0.16
N GLU A 43 -7.47 -14.43 0.40
CA GLU A 43 -8.78 -14.35 -0.26
C GLU A 43 -9.21 -12.89 -0.49
N SER A 44 -8.94 -11.99 0.47
CA SER A 44 -9.16 -10.55 0.32
C SER A 44 -8.37 -9.99 -0.87
N LEU A 45 -7.07 -10.28 -0.95
CA LEU A 45 -6.21 -9.83 -2.03
C LEU A 45 -6.67 -10.39 -3.39
N GLU A 46 -6.97 -11.69 -3.46
CA GLU A 46 -7.48 -12.32 -4.70
C GLU A 46 -8.81 -11.69 -5.15
N THR A 47 -9.70 -11.40 -4.20
CA THR A 47 -10.97 -10.73 -4.48
C THR A 47 -10.72 -9.30 -4.96
N TRP A 48 -9.82 -8.58 -4.32
CA TRP A 48 -9.43 -7.23 -4.72
C TRP A 48 -8.85 -7.20 -6.13
N GLU A 49 -7.93 -8.12 -6.47
CA GLU A 49 -7.34 -8.21 -7.80
C GLU A 49 -8.39 -8.42 -8.90
N ARG A 50 -9.49 -9.13 -8.60
CA ARG A 50 -10.63 -9.27 -9.52
C ARG A 50 -11.46 -7.99 -9.59
N LEU A 51 -11.75 -7.37 -8.44
CA LEU A 51 -12.60 -6.17 -8.36
C LEU A 51 -11.95 -4.93 -8.97
N GLN A 52 -10.66 -4.70 -8.73
CA GLN A 52 -9.94 -3.55 -9.28
C GLN A 52 -10.01 -3.52 -10.83
N ILE A 53 -9.95 -4.69 -11.47
CA ILE A 53 -10.00 -4.81 -12.93
C ILE A 53 -11.37 -4.36 -13.46
N LEU A 54 -12.43 -4.49 -12.68
CA LEU A 54 -13.77 -4.03 -13.04
C LEU A 54 -13.98 -2.57 -12.66
N ALA A 55 -13.64 -2.20 -11.42
CA ALA A 55 -13.99 -0.92 -10.82
C ALA A 55 -13.03 0.23 -11.16
N ALA A 56 -11.73 -0.03 -11.37
CA ALA A 56 -10.76 1.05 -11.51
C ALA A 56 -10.98 1.86 -12.79
N LYS A 57 -10.96 3.18 -12.69
CA LYS A 57 -11.00 4.09 -13.86
C LYS A 57 -9.83 3.83 -14.81
N LYS A 58 -8.61 3.76 -14.27
CA LYS A 58 -7.38 3.45 -15.01
C LYS A 58 -6.98 1.99 -14.79
N LYS A 59 -6.86 1.23 -15.88
CA LYS A 59 -6.44 -0.18 -15.82
C LYS A 59 -4.91 -0.27 -15.85
N VAL A 60 -4.33 -0.85 -14.81
CA VAL A 60 -2.90 -1.15 -14.69
C VAL A 60 -2.74 -2.55 -14.08
N ASN A 61 -1.53 -3.11 -14.12
CA ASN A 61 -1.26 -4.35 -13.40
C ASN A 61 -1.20 -4.11 -11.88
N SER A 62 -1.35 -5.17 -11.09
CA SER A 62 -1.38 -5.09 -9.61
C SER A 62 -0.13 -4.42 -9.03
N LEU A 63 1.07 -4.74 -9.56
CA LEU A 63 2.30 -4.15 -9.07
C LEU A 63 2.31 -2.62 -9.23
N THR A 64 1.88 -2.11 -10.38
CA THR A 64 1.76 -0.67 -10.61
C THR A 64 0.72 -0.04 -9.68
N LEU A 65 -0.47 -0.63 -9.55
CA LEU A 65 -1.50 -0.08 -8.67
C LEU A 65 -1.02 0.00 -7.22
N PHE A 66 -0.45 -1.08 -6.70
CA PHE A 66 0.01 -1.14 -5.32
C PHE A 66 1.24 -0.27 -5.08
N SER A 67 2.11 -0.12 -6.08
CA SER A 67 3.21 0.86 -6.01
C SER A 67 2.68 2.29 -5.93
N ASP A 68 1.64 2.61 -6.70
CA ASP A 68 1.02 3.93 -6.68
C ASP A 68 0.29 4.19 -5.36
N ALA A 69 -0.36 3.17 -4.77
CA ALA A 69 -0.97 3.26 -3.44
C ALA A 69 0.07 3.58 -2.34
N ILE A 70 1.33 3.16 -2.50
CA ILE A 70 2.41 3.46 -1.55
C ILE A 70 2.94 4.88 -1.72
N ARG A 71 2.99 5.38 -2.97
CA ARG A 71 3.67 6.63 -3.33
C ARG A 71 2.77 7.86 -3.34
N MET A 72 1.48 7.66 -3.55
CA MET A 72 0.52 8.74 -3.72
C MET A 72 -0.27 8.94 -2.43
N ASP A 73 -0.65 10.18 -2.18
CA ASP A 73 -1.68 10.50 -1.22
C ASP A 73 -3.06 9.98 -1.69
N ALA A 74 -4.01 9.92 -0.77
CA ALA A 74 -5.33 9.37 -1.01
C ALA A 74 -6.11 10.12 -2.10
N GLU A 75 -5.96 11.44 -2.22
CA GLU A 75 -6.66 12.25 -3.21
C GLU A 75 -6.10 11.99 -4.61
N THR A 76 -4.78 12.05 -4.76
CA THR A 76 -4.10 11.76 -6.03
C THR A 76 -4.43 10.35 -6.51
N PHE A 77 -4.38 9.36 -5.61
CA PHE A 77 -4.71 7.97 -5.94
C PHE A 77 -6.17 7.84 -6.40
N TYR A 78 -7.12 8.44 -5.66
CA TYR A 78 -8.53 8.38 -6.01
C TYR A 78 -8.82 9.04 -7.36
N ASN A 79 -8.20 10.19 -7.66
CA ASN A 79 -8.40 10.88 -8.93
C ASN A 79 -7.94 10.06 -10.16
N ILE A 80 -6.91 9.23 -9.99
CA ILE A 80 -6.38 8.37 -11.05
C ILE A 80 -7.20 7.08 -11.20
N TYR A 81 -7.52 6.43 -10.07
CA TYR A 81 -8.06 5.07 -10.07
C TYR A 81 -9.56 4.98 -9.76
N GLU A 82 -10.15 6.01 -9.14
CA GLU A 82 -11.50 5.98 -8.55
C GLU A 82 -11.69 4.78 -7.61
N LEU A 83 -10.61 4.39 -6.94
CA LEU A 83 -10.57 3.34 -5.93
C LEU A 83 -10.27 3.94 -4.56
N ASN A 84 -10.78 3.30 -3.51
CA ASN A 84 -10.48 3.68 -2.14
C ASN A 84 -8.99 3.40 -1.83
N TRP A 85 -8.23 4.46 -1.57
CA TRP A 85 -6.78 4.38 -1.30
C TRP A 85 -6.46 3.51 -0.08
N TRP A 86 -7.23 3.64 1.00
CA TRP A 86 -6.99 2.89 2.23
C TRP A 86 -7.12 1.38 2.03
N MET A 87 -8.14 0.95 1.29
CA MET A 87 -8.31 -0.46 0.92
C MET A 87 -7.17 -0.92 0.00
N ALA A 88 -6.83 -0.14 -1.02
CA ALA A 88 -5.73 -0.45 -1.93
C ALA A 88 -4.38 -0.57 -1.19
N PHE A 89 -4.14 0.29 -0.20
CA PHE A 89 -2.93 0.27 0.62
C PHE A 89 -2.87 -0.95 1.53
N LYS A 90 -3.98 -1.32 2.19
CA LYS A 90 -4.06 -2.55 2.99
C LYS A 90 -3.77 -3.80 2.14
N GLU A 91 -4.30 -3.85 0.92
CA GLU A 91 -4.01 -4.94 -0.02
C GLU A 91 -2.59 -4.90 -0.57
N ALA A 92 -2.02 -3.71 -0.80
CA ALA A 92 -0.61 -3.55 -1.14
C ALA A 92 0.29 -4.17 -0.06
N LEU A 93 0.02 -3.91 1.23
CA LEU A 93 0.79 -4.51 2.32
C LEU A 93 0.75 -6.05 2.27
N THR A 94 -0.42 -6.65 2.01
CA THR A 94 -0.55 -8.11 1.83
C THR A 94 0.23 -8.60 0.61
N TYR A 95 0.10 -7.92 -0.53
CA TYR A 95 0.79 -8.25 -1.78
C TYR A 95 2.32 -8.25 -1.61
N PHE A 96 2.86 -7.20 -0.99
CA PHE A 96 4.29 -7.06 -0.74
C PHE A 96 4.80 -8.03 0.33
N SER A 97 3.98 -8.36 1.32
CA SER A 97 4.30 -9.40 2.32
C SER A 97 4.43 -10.78 1.68
N LEU A 98 3.51 -11.13 0.78
CA LEU A 98 3.59 -12.36 -0.02
C LEU A 98 4.84 -12.39 -0.91
N MET A 99 5.14 -11.28 -1.59
CA MET A 99 6.35 -11.15 -2.41
C MET A 99 7.62 -11.36 -1.57
N ARG A 100 7.71 -10.70 -0.40
CA ARG A 100 8.82 -10.82 0.55
C ARG A 100 9.02 -12.26 1.01
N LEU A 101 7.94 -12.97 1.37
CA LEU A 101 7.98 -14.36 1.81
C LEU A 101 8.43 -15.32 0.71
N ARG A 102 8.07 -15.03 -0.55
CA ARG A 102 8.39 -15.89 -1.70
C ARG A 102 9.81 -15.68 -2.22
N ASN A 103 10.23 -14.42 -2.36
CA ASN A 103 11.55 -14.05 -2.86
C ASN A 103 11.93 -12.66 -2.35
N TYR A 104 12.73 -12.65 -1.27
CA TYR A 104 13.18 -11.41 -0.63
C TYR A 104 13.98 -10.50 -1.56
N ASN A 105 14.83 -11.05 -2.43
CA ASN A 105 15.65 -10.23 -3.33
C ASN A 105 14.78 -9.48 -4.35
N THR A 106 13.82 -10.17 -4.98
CA THR A 106 12.86 -9.53 -5.88
C THR A 106 12.03 -8.48 -5.17
N TYR A 107 11.55 -8.78 -3.95
CA TYR A 107 10.86 -7.81 -3.12
C TYR A 107 11.70 -6.55 -2.87
N LEU A 108 12.95 -6.74 -2.42
CA LEU A 108 13.86 -5.65 -2.10
C LEU A 108 14.15 -4.75 -3.32
N ASP A 109 14.38 -5.36 -4.48
CA ASP A 109 14.62 -4.62 -5.73
C ASP A 109 13.39 -3.79 -6.13
N VAL A 110 12.19 -4.36 -5.98
CA VAL A 110 10.94 -3.67 -6.28
C VAL A 110 10.72 -2.49 -5.33
N ILE A 111 10.83 -2.67 -4.01
CA ILE A 111 10.62 -1.56 -3.07
C ILE A 111 11.67 -0.47 -3.24
N LYS A 112 12.93 -0.82 -3.53
CA LYS A 112 13.95 0.17 -3.90
C LYS A 112 13.53 0.98 -5.10
N SER A 113 12.98 0.35 -6.15
CA SER A 113 12.48 1.06 -7.33
C SER A 113 11.33 2.02 -7.02
N ILE A 114 10.42 1.64 -6.12
CA ILE A 114 9.30 2.48 -5.68
C ILE A 114 9.82 3.76 -5.03
N PHE A 115 10.76 3.65 -4.09
CA PHE A 115 11.28 4.78 -3.31
C PHE A 115 12.48 5.51 -3.96
N SER A 116 13.17 4.92 -4.94
CA SER A 116 14.30 5.59 -5.63
C SER A 116 13.84 6.74 -6.54
N ASN A 117 12.58 6.75 -6.95
CA ASN A 117 12.02 7.80 -7.82
C ASN A 117 11.67 9.10 -7.07
N GLU A 118 11.83 9.17 -5.75
CA GLU A 118 11.67 10.40 -4.96
C GLU A 118 12.87 11.35 -5.13
N LEU A 119 14.09 10.82 -5.29
CA LEU A 119 15.31 11.63 -5.52
C LEU A 119 15.38 12.30 -6.90
N ALA A 120 14.53 11.91 -7.84
CA ALA A 120 14.49 12.49 -9.19
C ALA A 120 13.62 13.76 -9.27
N LEU A 121 12.71 13.98 -8.31
CA LEU A 121 11.84 15.15 -8.25
C LEU A 121 12.53 16.34 -7.54
N GLU A 122 13.41 16.09 -6.57
CA GLU A 122 14.17 17.14 -5.87
C GLU A 122 15.31 17.76 -6.70
N ARG A 123 15.72 17.13 -7.81
CA ARG A 123 16.79 17.65 -8.70
C ARG A 123 16.28 18.56 -9.83
N LYS A 124 14.98 18.88 -9.85
CA LYS A 124 14.36 19.79 -10.83
C LYS A 124 13.73 21.04 -10.18
N GLY A 125 14.14 21.39 -8.96
CA GLY A 125 13.87 22.68 -8.31
C GLY A 125 15.01 23.66 -8.53
#